data_AF-A0A2D8XGB4-F1
#
_entry.id   AF-A0A2D8XGB4-F1
#
_cell.length_a   1.000
_cell.length_b   1.000
_cell.length_c   1.000
_cell.angle_alpha   90.00
_cell.angle_beta   90.00
_cell.angle_gamma   90.00
#
_symmetry.space_group_name_H-M   'P 1'
#
loop_
_entity.id
_entity.type
_entity.pdbx_description
1 polymer ?
#
loop_
_entity_poly.entity_id
_entity_poly.type
_entity_poly.pdbx_seq_one_letter_code
_entity_poly.pdbx_strand_id
1 'polypeptide(L)'
;MANNLSIVEKSAKMRTLKADDTFQLALKEITEQQVAVFVNADSTTDQREEAHNIICALRKIEDYFDSVETDEVMYNHKLTKGESAP
;
A
#
# COMPACT_ATOMS: atom_id res chain seq x y z
N MET A 1 -21.58 -0.17 3.60
CA MET A 1 -21.82 -0.08 2.15
C MET A 1 -20.50 0.31 1.51
N ALA A 2 -19.96 -0.48 0.58
CA ALA A 2 -18.79 -0.05 -0.17
C ALA A 2 -19.23 1.12 -1.07
N ASN A 3 -18.64 2.30 -0.90
CA ASN A 3 -18.81 3.37 -1.87
C ASN A 3 -18.21 2.89 -3.19
N ASN A 4 -19.02 2.77 -4.24
CA ASN A 4 -18.53 2.54 -5.60
C ASN A 4 -17.90 3.84 -6.12
N LEU A 5 -16.63 4.05 -5.78
CA LEU A 5 -15.82 5.15 -6.32
C LEU A 5 -15.35 4.80 -7.73
N SER A 6 -15.26 5.81 -8.60
CA SER A 6 -14.52 5.67 -9.87
C SER A 6 -13.04 5.40 -9.62
N ILE A 7 -12.32 4.86 -10.61
CA ILE A 7 -10.89 4.58 -10.46
C ILE A 7 -10.07 5.85 -10.18
N VAL A 8 -10.46 6.98 -10.76
CA VAL A 8 -9.84 8.30 -10.54
C VAL A 8 -10.05 8.76 -9.10
N GLU A 9 -11.28 8.71 -8.59
CA GLU A 9 -11.58 9.10 -7.20
C GLU A 9 -10.91 8.17 -6.19
N LYS A 10 -10.89 6.86 -6.49
CA LYS A 10 -10.26 5.86 -5.65
C LYS A 10 -8.74 6.10 -5.57
N SER A 11 -8.08 6.28 -6.71
CA SER A 11 -6.64 6.57 -6.78
C SER A 11 -6.28 7.87 -6.07
N ALA A 12 -7.04 8.95 -6.26
CA ALA A 12 -6.82 10.20 -5.55
C ALA A 12 -6.85 10.02 -4.03
N LYS A 13 -7.84 9.26 -3.51
CA LYS A 13 -7.92 8.95 -2.08
C LYS A 13 -6.78 8.07 -1.59
N MET A 14 -6.36 7.07 -2.37
CA MET A 14 -5.20 6.23 -2.00
C MET A 14 -3.92 7.05 -1.96
N ARG A 15 -3.70 7.97 -2.91
CA ARG A 15 -2.57 8.91 -2.90
C ARG A 15 -2.58 9.81 -1.66
N THR A 16 -3.75 10.37 -1.30
CA THR A 16 -3.89 11.16 -0.07
C THR A 16 -3.54 10.34 1.16
N LEU A 17 -4.06 9.11 1.28
CA LEU A 17 -3.79 8.25 2.43
C LEU A 17 -2.31 7.82 2.49
N LYS A 18 -1.71 7.49 1.35
CA LYS A 18 -0.29 7.11 1.24
C LYS A 18 0.63 8.26 1.62
N ALA A 19 0.25 9.50 1.34
CA ALA A 19 0.99 10.71 1.69
C ALA A 19 0.66 11.26 3.10
N ASP A 20 -0.24 10.62 3.84
CA ASP A 20 -0.61 11.07 5.18
C ASP A 20 0.51 10.74 6.18
N ASP A 21 1.01 11.76 6.87
CA ASP A 21 2.12 11.64 7.81
C ASP A 21 1.79 10.70 8.99
N THR A 22 0.54 10.70 9.46
CA THR A 22 0.12 9.85 10.59
C THR A 22 0.06 8.39 10.16
N PHE A 23 -0.44 8.12 8.95
CA PHE A 23 -0.45 6.79 8.37
C PHE A 23 0.98 6.26 8.16
N GLN A 24 1.86 7.08 7.58
CA GLN A 24 3.27 6.72 7.39
C GLN A 24 3.98 6.46 8.73
N LEU A 25 3.73 7.30 9.74
CA LEU A 25 4.27 7.12 11.08
C LEU A 25 3.82 5.79 11.67
N ALA A 26 2.53 5.45 11.58
CA ALA A 26 2.02 4.18 12.09
C ALA A 26 2.66 2.97 11.40
N LEU A 27 2.77 2.97 10.07
CA LEU A 27 3.43 1.88 9.33
C LEU A 27 4.90 1.75 9.73
N LYS A 28 5.60 2.88 9.90
CA LYS A 28 6.99 2.91 10.32
C LYS A 28 7.18 2.35 11.72
N GLU A 29 6.40 2.81 12.69
CA GLU A 29 6.50 2.36 14.08
C GLU A 29 6.21 0.86 14.22
N ILE A 30 5.20 0.35 13.51
CA ILE A 30 4.90 -1.10 13.50
C ILE A 30 6.06 -1.86 12.86
N THR A 31 6.60 -1.37 11.74
CA THR A 31 7.74 -1.99 11.07
C THR A 31 8.96 -2.04 12.00
N GLU A 32 9.27 -0.95 12.69
CA GLU A 32 10.38 -0.88 13.65
C GLU A 32 10.20 -1.86 14.81
N GLN A 33 8.97 -2.02 15.33
CA GLN A 33 8.66 -3.04 16.34
C GLN A 33 8.92 -4.46 15.82
N GLN A 34 8.57 -4.76 14.57
CA GLN A 34 8.85 -6.08 13.98
C GLN A 34 10.34 -6.29 13.70
N VAL A 35 11.04 -5.24 13.26
CA VAL A 35 12.50 -5.27 13.05
C VAL A 35 13.23 -5.55 14.37
N ALA A 36 12.73 -5.02 15.49
CA ALA A 36 13.29 -5.27 16.82
C ALA A 36 13.32 -6.78 17.18
N VAL A 37 12.36 -7.58 16.68
CA VAL A 37 12.32 -9.04 16.89
C VAL A 37 13.50 -9.74 16.20
N PHE A 38 13.94 -9.26 15.03
CA PHE A 38 15.07 -9.88 14.32
C PHE A 38 16.42 -9.63 14.97
N VAL A 39 16.58 -8.47 15.62
CA VAL A 39 17.82 -8.07 16.30
C VAL A 39 17.89 -8.57 17.75
N ASN A 40 16.78 -9.03 18.31
CA ASN A 40 16.77 -9.67 19.62
C ASN A 40 17.34 -11.09 19.54
N ALA A 41 18.44 -11.35 20.23
CA ALA A 41 19.10 -12.65 20.26
C ALA A 41 18.22 -13.76 20.90
N ASP A 42 17.30 -13.37 21.78
CA ASP A 42 16.40 -14.30 22.48
C ASP A 42 15.14 -14.63 21.68
N SER A 43 14.91 -13.98 20.54
CA SER A 43 13.72 -14.22 19.74
C SER A 43 13.74 -15.58 19.06
N THR A 44 12.67 -16.33 19.28
CA THR A 44 12.47 -17.67 18.70
C THR A 44 12.25 -17.60 17.20
N THR A 45 12.36 -18.74 16.52
CA THR A 45 12.05 -18.86 15.09
C THR A 45 10.61 -18.41 14.80
N ASP A 46 9.64 -18.89 15.59
CA ASP A 46 8.22 -18.58 15.40
C ASP A 46 7.95 -17.06 15.53
N GLN A 47 8.58 -16.40 16.51
CA GLN A 47 8.46 -14.95 16.67
C GLN A 47 9.03 -14.19 15.46
N ARG A 48 10.16 -14.64 14.92
CA ARG A 48 10.79 -14.05 13.73
C ARG A 48 9.93 -14.28 12.48
N GLU A 49 9.29 -15.44 12.36
CA GLU A 49 8.36 -15.74 11.27
C GLU A 49 7.09 -14.87 11.35
N GLU A 50 6.53 -14.69 12.54
CA GLU A 50 5.39 -13.79 12.76
C GLU A 50 5.74 -12.34 12.39
N ALA A 51 6.88 -11.84 12.86
CA ALA A 51 7.38 -10.51 12.52
C ALA A 51 7.57 -10.33 11.00
N HIS A 52 8.13 -11.34 10.32
CA HIS A 52 8.26 -11.35 8.86
C HIS A 52 6.89 -11.25 8.17
N ASN A 53 5.91 -12.06 8.61
CA ASN A 53 4.57 -12.08 8.05
C ASN A 53 3.86 -10.73 8.19
N ILE A 54 4.03 -10.05 9.33
CA ILE A 54 3.49 -8.71 9.55
C ILE A 54 4.13 -7.71 8.59
N ILE A 55 5.46 -7.70 8.45
CA ILE A 55 6.15 -6.80 7.50
C ILE A 55 5.64 -7.03 6.08
N CYS A 56 5.50 -8.28 5.64
CA CYS A 56 4.93 -8.60 4.34
C CYS A 56 3.48 -8.10 4.20
N ALA A 57 2.68 -8.19 5.27
CA ALA A 57 1.30 -7.69 5.26
C ALA A 57 1.24 -6.16 5.13
N LEU A 58 2.11 -5.43 5.85
CA LEU A 58 2.21 -3.97 5.69
C LEU A 58 2.59 -3.60 4.26
N ARG A 59 3.57 -4.31 3.67
CA ARG A 59 3.98 -4.07 2.29
C ARG A 59 2.85 -4.30 1.29
N LYS A 60 2.02 -5.33 1.50
CA LYS A 60 0.84 -5.59 0.65
C LYS A 60 -0.16 -4.44 0.64
N ILE A 61 -0.25 -3.64 1.72
CA ILE A 61 -1.10 -2.45 1.74
C ILE A 61 -0.56 -1.40 0.76
N GLU A 62 0.74 -1.15 0.78
CA GLU A 62 1.39 -0.23 -0.15
C GLU A 62 1.29 -0.70 -1.60
N ASP A 63 1.54 -1.99 -1.85
CA ASP A 63 1.43 -2.60 -3.18
C ASP A 63 0.00 -2.47 -3.73
N TYR A 64 -1.01 -2.54 -2.86
CA TYR A 64 -2.40 -2.28 -3.25
C TYR A 64 -2.62 -0.82 -3.67
N PHE A 65 -2.08 0.16 -2.95
CA PHE A 65 -2.17 1.57 -3.37
C PHE A 65 -1.53 1.79 -4.73
N ASP A 66 -0.33 1.24 -4.95
CA ASP A 66 0.40 1.30 -6.22
C ASP A 66 -0.39 0.67 -7.37
N SER A 67 -1.09 -0.45 -7.10
CA SER A 67 -1.95 -1.10 -8.10
C SER A 67 -3.11 -0.20 -8.54
N VAL A 68 -3.74 0.52 -7.60
CA VAL A 68 -4.86 1.43 -7.90
C VAL A 68 -4.38 2.64 -8.70
N GLU A 69 -3.21 3.19 -8.37
CA GLU A 69 -2.59 4.27 -9.14
C GLU A 69 -2.24 3.80 -10.56
N THR A 70 -1.71 2.59 -10.70
CA THR A 70 -1.42 1.98 -12.01
C THR A 70 -2.70 1.80 -12.85
N ASP A 71 -3.79 1.35 -12.24
CA ASP A 71 -5.08 1.21 -12.90
C ASP A 71 -5.63 2.57 -13.37
N GLU A 72 -5.46 3.65 -12.59
CA GLU A 72 -5.81 5.02 -13.00
C GLU A 72 -5.01 5.45 -14.24
N VAL A 73 -3.69 5.24 -14.24
CA VAL A 73 -2.82 5.58 -15.38
C VAL A 73 -3.26 4.84 -16.65
N MET A 74 -3.57 3.54 -16.53
CA MET A 74 -4.06 2.74 -17.65
C MET A 74 -5.42 3.20 -18.14
N TYR A 75 -6.32 3.58 -17.23
CA TYR A 75 -7.62 4.15 -17.57
C TYR A 75 -7.47 5.47 -18.35
N ASN A 76 -6.65 6.39 -17.86
CA ASN A 76 -6.38 7.68 -18.52
C ASN A 76 -5.73 7.47 -19.90
N HIS A 77 -4.79 6.53 -20.03
CA HIS A 77 -4.18 6.21 -21.32
C HIS A 77 -5.21 5.71 -22.35
N LYS A 78 -6.19 4.90 -21.94
CA LYS A 78 -7.26 4.42 -22.83
C LYS A 78 -8.17 5.56 -23.31
N LEU A 79 -8.49 6.52 -22.44
CA LEU A 79 -9.29 7.70 -22.82
C LEU A 79 -8.60 8.53 -23.91
N THR A 80 -7.31 8.85 -23.71
CA THR A 80 -6.54 9.65 -24.68
C THR A 80 -6.40 8.99 -26.06
N LYS A 81 -6.32 7.65 -26.13
CA LYS A 81 -6.31 6.90 -27.39
C LYS A 81 -7.69 6.83 -28.06
N GLY A 82 -8.77 6.81 -27.28
CA GLY A 82 -10.15 6.82 -27.78
C GLY A 82 -10.53 8.14 -28.44
N GLU A 83 -10.02 9.27 -27.93
CA GLU A 83 -10.19 10.60 -28.53
C GLU A 83 -9.34 10.80 -29.81
N SER A 84 -8.36 9.93 -30.04
CA SER A 84 -7.44 10.00 -31.20
C SER A 84 -7.88 9.14 -32.39
N ALA A 85 -9.01 8.43 -32.30
CA ALA A 85 -9.52 7.59 -33.38
C ALA A 85 -10.49 8.39 -34.27
N PRO A 86 -10.23 8.52 -35.59
CA PRO A 86 -11.09 9.25 -36.53
C PRO A 86 -12.41 8.52 -36.85
#